data_AF-A0A2I0PAS6-F1
#
_entry.id   AF-A0A2I0PAS6-F1
#
_cell.length_a   1.000
_cell.length_b   1.000
_cell.length_c   1.000
_cell.angle_alpha   90.00
_cell.angle_beta   90.00
_cell.angle_gamma   90.00
#
_symmetry.space_group_name_H-M   'P 1'
#
loop_
_entity.id
_entity.type
_entity.pdbx_description
1 polymer ?
#
loop_
_entity_poly.entity_id
_entity_poly.type
_entity_poly.pdbx_seq_one_letter_code
_entity_poly.pdbx_strand_id
1 'polypeptide(L)'
;MFSRLIEDCGACCEAVNPYMLASPFWRGKFVSLIVPTGFANPDYSNLLPALRSAEGRIRRFVENGGRLLVFGAGCCREDAYNWLPFPVTYTFSYGPRAVRFTKESTYTSLFSGYDLDAVECDGSFPAHGGETLAASAAGEALLIGKAIGEGMILISSIHEYPSREFLKEFSCGEKETLF
;
A
#
# COMPACT_ATOMS: atom_id res chain seq x y z
N MET A 1 -0.72 -12.01 -11.83
CA MET A 1 -0.67 -10.84 -12.75
C MET A 1 0.20 -9.73 -12.18
N PHE A 2 0.02 -9.33 -10.91
CA PHE A 2 0.87 -8.34 -10.24
C PHE A 2 2.36 -8.76 -10.15
N SER A 3 2.66 -10.03 -9.85
CA SER A 3 4.03 -10.57 -9.79
C SER A 3 4.83 -10.37 -11.08
N ARG A 4 4.21 -10.67 -12.22
CA ARG A 4 4.84 -10.52 -13.55
C ARG A 4 5.23 -9.07 -13.84
N LEU A 5 4.42 -8.10 -13.42
CA LEU A 5 4.77 -6.68 -13.58
C LEU A 5 6.01 -6.30 -12.75
N ILE A 6 6.13 -6.82 -11.53
CA ILE A 6 7.31 -6.59 -10.68
C ILE A 6 8.56 -7.23 -11.30
N GLU A 7 8.43 -8.46 -11.79
CA GLU A 7 9.50 -9.19 -12.49
C GLU A 7 9.94 -8.46 -13.76
N ASP A 8 9.00 -7.96 -14.57
CA ASP A 8 9.29 -7.14 -15.76
C ASP A 8 10.00 -5.82 -15.40
N CYS A 9 9.86 -5.34 -14.16
CA CYS A 9 10.58 -4.16 -13.66
C CYS A 9 11.99 -4.50 -13.14
N GLY A 10 12.38 -5.77 -13.15
CA GLY A 10 13.71 -6.24 -12.75
C GLY A 10 13.85 -6.60 -11.28
N ALA A 11 12.74 -6.71 -10.54
CA ALA A 11 12.74 -7.11 -9.13
C ALA A 11 12.21 -8.53 -8.95
N CYS A 12 12.76 -9.25 -7.96
CA CYS A 12 12.20 -10.53 -7.52
C CYS A 12 10.98 -10.29 -6.64
N CYS A 13 9.94 -11.12 -6.78
CA CYS A 13 8.78 -11.08 -5.91
C CYS A 13 8.38 -12.47 -5.44
N GLU A 14 7.90 -12.55 -4.19
CA GLU A 14 7.35 -13.77 -3.61
C GLU A 14 5.90 -13.51 -3.22
N ALA A 15 4.99 -14.41 -3.62
CA ALA A 15 3.61 -14.35 -3.15
C ALA A 15 3.51 -14.98 -1.76
N VAL A 16 3.36 -14.14 -0.74
CA VAL A 16 3.15 -14.59 0.65
C VAL A 16 1.67 -14.87 0.86
N ASN A 17 1.30 -16.12 1.09
CA ASN A 17 -0.09 -16.46 1.37
C ASN A 17 -0.48 -16.05 2.81
N PRO A 18 -1.79 -15.85 3.11
CA PRO A 18 -2.24 -15.43 4.43
C PRO A 18 -1.83 -16.37 5.58
N TYR A 19 -1.69 -17.67 5.33
CA TYR A 19 -1.27 -18.64 6.36
C TYR A 19 0.21 -18.48 6.74
N MET A 20 1.08 -18.24 5.75
CA MET A 20 2.49 -17.90 5.97
C MET A 20 2.60 -16.55 6.67
N LEU A 21 1.84 -15.56 6.21
CA LEU A 21 1.78 -14.24 6.84
C LEU A 21 1.34 -14.34 8.31
N ALA A 22 0.38 -15.19 8.66
CA ALA A 22 -0.08 -15.37 10.04
C ALA A 22 0.85 -16.26 10.89
N SER A 23 1.75 -17.04 10.27
CA SER A 23 2.62 -17.96 10.99
C SER A 23 3.75 -17.22 11.72
N PRO A 24 3.95 -17.44 13.03
CA PRO A 24 5.03 -16.81 13.79
C PRO A 24 6.42 -17.36 13.45
N PHE A 25 6.48 -18.52 12.78
CA PHE A 25 7.74 -19.18 12.42
C PHE A 25 8.19 -18.86 11.00
N TRP A 26 7.30 -18.34 10.16
CA TRP A 26 7.69 -17.90 8.83
C TRP A 26 8.55 -16.65 8.94
N ARG A 27 9.67 -16.67 8.22
CA ARG A 27 10.61 -15.57 8.12
C ARG A 27 10.92 -15.37 6.65
N GLY A 28 10.72 -14.15 6.17
CA GLY A 28 11.18 -13.72 4.87
C GLY A 28 12.01 -12.45 5.01
N LYS A 29 12.83 -12.16 4.01
CA LYS A 29 13.57 -10.92 3.93
C LYS A 29 13.08 -10.19 2.70
N PHE A 30 12.60 -8.97 2.89
CA PHE A 30 12.01 -8.20 1.81
C PHE A 30 12.50 -6.76 1.88
N VAL A 31 12.59 -6.15 0.71
CA VAL A 31 12.78 -4.69 0.60
C VAL A 31 11.43 -3.98 0.80
N SER A 32 10.37 -4.54 0.23
CA SER A 32 9.03 -3.99 0.31
C SER A 32 7.95 -5.07 0.31
N LEU A 33 6.79 -4.70 0.86
CA LEU A 33 5.58 -5.51 0.89
C LEU A 33 4.44 -4.74 0.24
N ILE A 34 3.60 -5.46 -0.51
CA ILE A 34 2.45 -4.90 -1.21
C ILE A 34 1.20 -5.67 -0.79
N VAL A 35 0.24 -4.96 -0.21
CA VAL A 35 -1.07 -5.49 0.16
C VAL A 35 -2.07 -5.10 -0.92
N PRO A 36 -2.58 -6.06 -1.72
CA PRO A 36 -3.38 -5.77 -2.90
C PRO A 36 -4.76 -5.22 -2.55
N THR A 37 -5.41 -4.59 -3.55
CA THR A 37 -6.79 -4.12 -3.44
C THR A 37 -7.73 -5.24 -3.03
N GLY A 38 -8.75 -4.93 -2.23
CA GLY A 38 -9.77 -5.90 -1.81
C GLY A 38 -9.32 -6.79 -0.65
N PHE A 39 -8.17 -6.51 -0.02
CA PHE A 39 -7.64 -7.33 1.08
C PHE A 39 -8.60 -7.49 2.27
N ALA A 40 -9.54 -6.56 2.44
CA ALA A 40 -10.52 -6.54 3.52
C ALA A 40 -11.89 -7.10 3.13
N ASN A 41 -12.10 -7.42 1.85
CA ASN A 41 -13.37 -7.95 1.36
C ASN A 41 -13.42 -9.47 1.57
N PRO A 42 -14.27 -9.97 2.50
CA PRO A 42 -14.31 -11.38 2.88
C PRO A 42 -14.82 -12.30 1.76
N ASP A 43 -15.54 -11.77 0.77
CA ASP A 43 -16.03 -12.55 -0.37
C ASP A 43 -14.89 -12.95 -1.32
N TYR A 44 -13.76 -12.25 -1.26
CA TYR A 44 -12.62 -12.44 -2.16
C TYR A 44 -11.31 -12.77 -1.44
N SER A 45 -11.17 -12.44 -0.15
CA SER A 45 -9.89 -12.53 0.55
C SER A 45 -10.04 -12.81 2.06
N ASN A 46 -9.13 -13.64 2.57
CA ASN A 46 -8.91 -13.85 4.01
C ASN A 46 -7.63 -13.14 4.51
N LEU A 47 -7.17 -12.10 3.81
CA LEU A 47 -5.90 -11.43 4.12
C LEU A 47 -6.00 -10.51 5.36
N LEU A 48 -7.12 -9.81 5.57
CA LEU A 48 -7.28 -8.91 6.73
C LEU A 48 -7.03 -9.58 8.10
N PRO A 49 -7.60 -10.77 8.40
CA PRO A 49 -7.25 -11.49 9.64
C PRO A 49 -5.76 -11.80 9.78
N ALA A 50 -5.08 -12.15 8.67
CA ALA A 50 -3.65 -12.44 8.68
C ALA A 50 -2.79 -11.17 8.87
N LEU A 51 -3.21 -10.03 8.31
CA LEU A 51 -2.56 -8.74 8.54
C LEU A 51 -2.64 -8.34 10.01
N ARG A 52 -3.81 -8.54 10.64
CA ARG A 52 -4.01 -8.29 12.07
C ARG A 52 -3.14 -9.18 12.95
N SER A 53 -3.05 -10.48 12.65
CA SER A 53 -2.18 -11.38 13.41
C SER A 53 -0.69 -11.07 13.21
N ALA A 54 -0.32 -10.47 12.08
CA ALA A 54 1.03 -10.05 11.76
C ALA A 54 1.38 -8.60 12.13
N GLU A 55 0.46 -7.82 12.72
CA GLU A 55 0.63 -6.38 13.00
C GLU A 55 1.99 -6.07 13.66
N GLY A 56 2.35 -6.81 14.70
CA GLY A 56 3.61 -6.59 15.44
C GLY A 56 4.86 -6.83 14.58
N ARG A 57 4.81 -7.78 13.63
CA ARG A 57 5.90 -8.02 12.67
C ARG A 57 5.95 -6.98 11.57
N ILE A 58 4.79 -6.61 11.03
CA ILE A 58 4.68 -5.53 10.04
C ILE A 58 5.27 -4.23 10.61
N ARG A 59 4.91 -3.89 11.85
CA ARG A 59 5.45 -2.72 12.54
C ARG A 59 6.98 -2.76 12.62
N ARG A 60 7.55 -3.86 13.10
CA ARG A 60 9.01 -4.05 13.19
C ARG A 60 9.68 -4.03 11.82
N PHE A 61 9.07 -4.65 10.81
CA PHE A 61 9.59 -4.65 9.44
C PHE A 61 9.73 -3.21 8.93
N VAL A 62 8.69 -2.39 9.08
CA VAL A 62 8.74 -0.99 8.67
C VAL A 62 9.72 -0.19 9.52
N GLU A 63 9.68 -0.32 10.84
CA GLU A 63 10.61 0.39 11.75
C GLU A 63 12.08 0.14 11.39
N ASN A 64 12.41 -1.06 10.89
CA ASN A 64 13.76 -1.47 10.48
C ASN A 64 14.06 -1.24 8.98
N GLY A 65 13.32 -0.36 8.30
CA GLY A 65 13.63 0.08 6.93
C GLY A 65 12.82 -0.60 5.82
N GLY A 66 11.93 -1.52 6.18
CA GLY A 66 10.99 -2.11 5.23
C GLY A 66 9.98 -1.09 4.71
N ARG A 67 9.54 -1.25 3.47
CA ARG A 67 8.50 -0.39 2.87
C ARG A 67 7.21 -1.16 2.68
N LEU A 68 6.08 -0.53 2.99
CA LEU A 68 4.76 -1.14 2.87
C LEU A 68 3.89 -0.29 1.94
N LEU A 69 3.35 -0.89 0.88
CA LEU A 69 2.31 -0.29 0.04
C LEU A 69 0.99 -1.03 0.29
N VAL A 70 -0.04 -0.30 0.65
CA VAL A 70 -1.38 -0.85 0.91
C VAL A 70 -2.37 -0.20 -0.04
N PHE A 71 -3.06 -1.01 -0.82
CA PHE A 71 -4.15 -0.54 -1.68
C PHE A 71 -5.48 -0.47 -0.93
N GLY A 72 -6.49 0.10 -1.59
CA GLY A 72 -7.84 0.19 -1.05
C GLY A 72 -8.43 -1.13 -0.56
N ALA A 73 -9.23 -1.02 0.50
CA ALA A 73 -9.84 -2.18 1.16
C ALA A 73 -10.86 -2.91 0.27
N GLY A 74 -11.39 -2.24 -0.76
CA GLY A 74 -12.33 -2.81 -1.73
C GLY A 74 -13.72 -3.13 -1.16
N CYS A 75 -14.05 -2.60 0.02
CA CYS A 75 -15.37 -2.68 0.64
C CYS A 75 -15.53 -1.58 1.69
N CYS A 76 -16.79 -1.28 2.07
CA CYS A 76 -17.10 -0.39 3.17
C CYS A 76 -16.82 -1.09 4.51
N ARG A 77 -15.63 -0.86 5.07
CA ARG A 77 -15.21 -1.45 6.34
C ARG A 77 -14.33 -0.51 7.14
N GLU A 78 -14.87 0.02 8.24
CA GLU A 78 -14.19 1.02 9.09
C GLU A 78 -12.91 0.48 9.74
N ASP A 79 -12.91 -0.79 10.12
CA ASP A 79 -11.78 -1.43 10.81
C ASP A 79 -10.74 -2.03 9.84
N ALA A 80 -10.82 -1.76 8.54
CA ALA A 80 -9.96 -2.38 7.52
C ALA A 80 -8.45 -2.11 7.73
N TYR A 81 -8.09 -0.99 8.36
CA TYR A 81 -6.70 -0.55 8.53
C TYR A 81 -6.22 -0.59 9.99
N ASN A 82 -6.99 -1.18 10.90
CA ASN A 82 -6.66 -1.21 12.33
C ASN A 82 -5.45 -2.07 12.72
N TRP A 83 -4.78 -2.68 11.75
CA TRP A 83 -3.52 -3.41 11.88
C TRP A 83 -2.30 -2.55 11.54
N LEU A 84 -2.50 -1.30 11.10
CA LEU A 84 -1.44 -0.34 10.88
C LEU A 84 -1.06 0.38 12.19
N PRO A 85 0.19 0.83 12.34
CA PRO A 85 0.67 1.52 13.54
C PRO A 85 0.17 2.98 13.68
N PHE A 86 -0.79 3.41 12.86
CA PHE A 86 -1.42 4.73 12.95
C PHE A 86 -2.87 4.66 12.43
N PRO A 87 -3.77 5.54 12.89
CA PRO A 87 -5.17 5.50 12.49
C PRO A 87 -5.36 5.88 11.02
N VAL A 88 -6.24 5.16 10.33
CA VAL A 88 -6.65 5.41 8.94
C VAL A 88 -8.13 5.04 8.80
N THR A 89 -8.92 6.01 8.36
CA THR A 89 -10.31 5.81 7.97
C THR A 89 -10.36 5.70 6.45
N TYR A 90 -11.16 4.77 5.94
CA TYR A 90 -11.33 4.55 4.50
C TYR A 90 -12.81 4.60 4.13
N THR A 91 -13.09 5.29 3.03
CA THR A 91 -14.43 5.34 2.42
C THR A 91 -14.34 4.73 1.04
N PHE A 92 -15.05 3.61 0.83
CA PHE A 92 -15.14 2.98 -0.48
C PHE A 92 -16.02 3.81 -1.41
N SER A 93 -15.48 4.17 -2.56
CA SER A 93 -16.18 4.91 -3.61
C SER A 93 -15.42 4.76 -4.90
N TYR A 94 -15.85 3.83 -5.74
CA TYR A 94 -15.20 3.55 -7.01
C TYR A 94 -15.50 4.63 -8.05
N GLY A 95 -14.48 5.04 -8.79
CA GLY A 95 -14.59 5.84 -10.00
C GLY A 95 -13.38 6.74 -10.25
N PRO A 96 -13.38 7.46 -11.38
CA PRO A 96 -12.26 8.32 -11.75
C PRO A 96 -12.12 9.50 -10.80
N ARG A 97 -10.88 9.93 -10.57
CA ARG A 97 -10.51 11.11 -9.77
C ARG A 97 -9.42 11.90 -10.48
N ALA A 98 -9.59 13.22 -10.49
CA ALA A 98 -8.53 14.14 -10.86
C ALA A 98 -7.53 14.25 -9.70
N VAL A 99 -6.35 13.66 -9.86
CA VAL A 99 -5.27 13.62 -8.87
C VAL A 99 -4.45 14.90 -8.92
N ARG A 100 -4.18 15.45 -7.74
CA ARG A 100 -3.31 16.61 -7.51
C ARG A 100 -2.29 16.26 -6.44
N PHE A 101 -1.02 16.50 -6.72
CA PHE A 101 0.04 16.29 -5.74
C PHE A 101 0.06 17.46 -4.75
N THR A 102 0.14 17.13 -3.47
CA THR A 102 0.19 18.12 -2.39
C THR A 102 1.61 18.66 -2.18
N LYS A 103 2.61 17.88 -2.59
CA LYS A 103 4.04 18.21 -2.53
C LYS A 103 4.84 17.34 -3.50
N GLU A 104 6.09 17.72 -3.70
CA GLU A 104 7.08 16.84 -4.34
C GLU A 104 7.42 15.67 -3.42
N SER A 105 7.34 14.45 -3.96
CA SER A 105 7.73 13.22 -3.29
C SER A 105 8.05 12.18 -4.35
N THR A 106 9.09 11.37 -4.13
CA THR A 106 9.39 10.24 -5.02
C THR A 106 8.23 9.25 -5.12
N TYR A 107 7.37 9.18 -4.10
CA TYR A 107 6.22 8.27 -4.08
C TYR A 107 5.04 8.73 -4.95
N THR A 108 5.01 9.98 -5.43
CA THR A 108 3.99 10.40 -6.41
C THR A 108 4.27 9.81 -7.80
N SER A 109 5.46 9.28 -8.04
CA SER A 109 5.77 8.47 -9.23
C SER A 109 4.86 7.25 -9.36
N LEU A 110 4.11 6.87 -8.31
CA LEU A 110 3.05 5.87 -8.37
C LEU A 110 2.08 6.13 -9.53
N PHE A 111 1.82 7.40 -9.85
CA PHE A 111 0.94 7.85 -10.92
C PHE A 111 1.67 8.18 -12.24
N SER A 112 2.98 7.93 -12.36
CA SER A 112 3.73 8.23 -13.60
C SER A 112 3.16 7.50 -14.80
N GLY A 113 2.92 8.24 -15.89
CA GLY A 113 2.36 7.71 -17.13
C GLY A 113 0.84 7.59 -17.16
N TYR A 114 0.14 7.91 -16.08
CA TYR A 114 -1.32 7.99 -16.04
C TYR A 114 -1.84 9.37 -16.43
N ASP A 115 -3.07 9.41 -16.93
CA ASP A 115 -3.83 10.66 -17.05
C ASP A 115 -4.31 11.11 -15.67
N LEU A 116 -3.63 12.12 -15.11
CA LEU A 116 -3.92 12.61 -13.77
C LEU A 116 -5.32 13.22 -13.62
N ASP A 117 -6.05 13.49 -14.71
CA ASP A 117 -7.42 14.00 -14.63
C ASP A 117 -8.48 12.89 -14.54
N ALA A 118 -8.10 11.62 -14.76
CA ALA A 118 -9.02 10.50 -14.83
C ALA A 118 -8.46 9.19 -14.24
N VAL A 119 -7.72 9.27 -13.13
CA VAL A 119 -7.17 8.09 -12.45
C VAL A 119 -8.28 7.30 -11.77
N GLU A 120 -8.41 6.01 -12.05
CA GLU A 120 -9.40 5.15 -11.38
C GLU A 120 -9.00 4.94 -9.92
N CYS A 121 -9.92 5.24 -9.00
CA CYS A 121 -9.73 5.06 -7.57
C CYS A 121 -10.87 4.23 -6.99
N ASP A 122 -10.60 3.43 -5.96
CA ASP A 122 -11.60 2.61 -5.25
C ASP A 122 -12.11 3.25 -3.95
N GLY A 123 -11.65 4.45 -3.63
CA GLY A 123 -12.08 5.17 -2.44
C GLY A 123 -11.21 6.36 -2.10
N SER A 124 -11.34 6.82 -0.86
CA SER A 124 -10.54 7.90 -0.30
C SER A 124 -10.30 7.70 1.20
N PHE A 125 -9.42 8.52 1.76
CA PHE A 125 -9.01 8.45 3.16
C PHE A 125 -9.36 9.74 3.92
N PRO A 126 -10.60 9.88 4.43
CA PRO A 126 -11.06 11.15 5.01
C PRO A 126 -10.36 11.55 6.32
N ALA A 127 -9.77 10.60 7.04
CA ALA A 127 -9.00 10.86 8.25
C ALA A 127 -7.83 9.89 8.37
N HIS A 128 -6.64 10.40 8.67
CA HIS A 128 -5.44 9.58 8.79
C HIS A 128 -4.35 10.22 9.65
N GLY A 129 -3.51 9.39 10.27
CA GLY A 129 -2.33 9.83 11.03
C GLY A 129 -1.07 10.06 10.18
N GLY A 130 -1.16 9.90 8.85
CA GLY A 130 -0.09 10.15 7.88
C GLY A 130 -0.18 11.51 7.20
N GLU A 131 0.67 11.70 6.20
CA GLU A 131 0.72 12.89 5.36
C GLU A 131 0.09 12.59 4.00
N THR A 132 -0.82 13.44 3.53
CA THR A 132 -1.39 13.33 2.18
C THR A 132 -0.33 13.71 1.15
N LEU A 133 -0.01 12.81 0.23
CA LEU A 133 0.92 13.04 -0.90
C LEU A 133 0.18 13.36 -2.20
N ALA A 134 -1.02 12.79 -2.36
CA ALA A 134 -1.91 13.08 -3.47
C ALA A 134 -3.36 13.11 -3.00
N ALA A 135 -4.12 14.05 -3.54
CA ALA A 135 -5.54 14.24 -3.24
C ALA A 135 -6.36 14.41 -4.53
N SER A 136 -7.67 14.21 -4.45
CA SER A 136 -8.59 14.57 -5.53
C SER A 136 -8.71 16.09 -5.65
N ALA A 137 -9.23 16.59 -6.77
CA ALA A 137 -9.58 18.01 -6.92
C ALA A 137 -10.58 18.52 -5.85
N ALA A 138 -11.35 17.60 -5.24
CA ALA A 138 -12.26 17.91 -4.13
C ALA A 138 -11.58 17.89 -2.75
N GLY A 139 -10.26 17.62 -2.68
CA GLY A 139 -9.47 17.57 -1.46
C GLY A 139 -9.51 16.23 -0.72
N GLU A 140 -10.04 15.18 -1.33
CA GLU A 140 -10.06 13.84 -0.74
C GLU A 140 -8.68 13.19 -0.84
N ALA A 141 -8.11 12.69 0.25
CA ALA A 141 -6.81 12.01 0.19
C ALA A 141 -6.90 10.70 -0.62
N LEU A 142 -5.98 10.52 -1.57
CA LEU A 142 -5.89 9.35 -2.46
C LEU A 142 -4.56 8.59 -2.31
N LEU A 143 -3.51 9.28 -1.85
CA LEU A 143 -2.23 8.68 -1.48
C LEU A 143 -1.76 9.30 -0.16
N ILE A 144 -1.55 8.46 0.85
CA ILE A 144 -1.01 8.84 2.15
C ILE A 144 0.35 8.22 2.32
N GLY A 145 1.29 8.98 2.90
CA GLY A 145 2.56 8.48 3.37
C GLY A 145 2.75 8.63 4.87
N LYS A 146 3.37 7.64 5.52
CA LYS A 146 3.83 7.72 6.91
C LYS A 146 5.21 7.10 7.05
N ALA A 147 6.20 7.94 7.38
CA ALA A 147 7.52 7.45 7.80
C ALA A 147 7.45 6.90 9.23
N ILE A 148 8.06 5.74 9.47
CA ILE A 148 8.11 5.07 10.78
C ILE A 148 9.47 4.39 10.93
N GLY A 149 10.26 4.84 11.90
CA GLY A 149 11.65 4.40 12.04
C GLY A 149 12.44 4.71 10.76
N GLU A 150 13.09 3.69 10.20
CA GLU A 150 13.84 3.79 8.94
C GLU A 150 12.96 3.54 7.69
N GLY A 151 11.71 3.12 7.85
CA GLY A 151 10.85 2.69 6.75
C GLY A 151 9.70 3.63 6.42
N MET A 152 8.86 3.17 5.50
CA MET A 152 7.75 3.94 4.94
C MET A 152 6.49 3.09 4.76
N ILE A 153 5.34 3.63 5.16
CA ILE A 153 4.02 3.10 4.82
C ILE A 153 3.35 4.04 3.83
N LEU A 154 2.97 3.50 2.68
CA LEU A 154 2.14 4.15 1.67
C LEU A 154 0.77 3.49 1.64
N ILE A 155 -0.27 4.30 1.57
CA ILE A 155 -1.64 3.82 1.41
C ILE A 155 -2.24 4.56 0.23
N SER A 156 -2.71 3.81 -0.77
CA SER A 156 -3.27 4.37 -1.99
C SER A 156 -4.64 3.80 -2.29
N SER A 157 -5.54 4.64 -2.78
CA SER A 157 -6.84 4.21 -3.30
C SER A 157 -6.85 4.02 -4.80
N ILE A 158 -5.70 4.14 -5.49
CA ILE A 158 -5.63 3.87 -6.93
C ILE A 158 -6.12 2.43 -7.21
N HIS A 159 -6.97 2.30 -8.21
CA HIS A 159 -7.49 1.02 -8.70
C HIS A 159 -6.81 0.61 -10.02
N GLU A 160 -5.51 0.88 -10.10
CA GLU A 160 -4.64 0.58 -11.23
C GLU A 160 -3.32 0.01 -10.70
N TYR A 161 -2.52 -0.57 -11.59
CA TYR A 161 -1.17 -0.96 -11.22
C TYR A 161 -0.32 0.28 -10.90
N PRO A 162 0.65 0.21 -9.97
CA PRO A 162 1.62 1.29 -9.83
C PRO A 162 2.44 1.43 -11.11
N SER A 163 2.89 2.64 -11.39
CA SER A 163 3.79 2.85 -12.52
C SER A 163 5.04 1.98 -12.43
N ARG A 164 5.63 1.66 -13.60
CA ARG A 164 6.89 0.91 -13.67
C ARG A 164 8.05 1.67 -13.01
N GLU A 165 8.04 3.00 -13.10
CA GLU A 165 9.03 3.86 -12.45
C GLU A 165 8.97 3.70 -10.94
N PHE A 166 7.77 3.81 -10.37
CA PHE A 166 7.55 3.59 -8.95
C PHE A 166 7.98 2.19 -8.51
N LEU A 167 7.58 1.13 -9.23
CA LEU A 167 7.92 -0.24 -8.84
C LEU A 167 9.43 -0.49 -8.82
N LYS A 168 10.18 0.08 -9.77
CA LYS A 168 11.65 -0.02 -9.80
C LYS A 168 12.25 0.57 -8.54
N GLU A 169 11.82 1.77 -8.13
CA GLU A 169 12.36 2.42 -6.93
C GLU A 169 11.86 1.76 -5.64
N PHE A 170 10.58 1.41 -5.58
CA PHE A 170 9.93 0.86 -4.40
C PHE A 170 10.38 -0.57 -4.08
N SER A 171 10.77 -1.35 -5.09
CA SER A 171 11.26 -2.72 -4.93
C SER A 171 12.78 -2.83 -4.84
N CYS A 172 13.55 -1.81 -5.21
CA CYS A 172 15.01 -1.79 -5.09
C CYS A 172 15.46 -1.15 -3.77
N GLY A 173 16.31 -1.83 -3.00
CA GLY A 173 16.88 -1.29 -1.75
C GLY A 173 18.27 -1.87 -1.50
N GLU A 174 19.09 -1.15 -0.73
CA GLU A 174 20.46 -1.57 -0.40
C GLU A 174 20.50 -2.80 0.51
N LYS A 175 19.43 -3.02 1.29
CA LYS A 175 19.28 -4.14 2.21
C LYS A 175 17.85 -4.68 2.19
N GLU A 176 17.72 -5.98 2.39
CA GLU A 176 16.44 -6.61 2.72
C GLU A 176 16.23 -6.56 4.24
N THR A 177 15.00 -6.28 4.66
CA THR A 177 14.60 -6.26 6.06
C THR A 177 13.87 -7.55 6.43
N LEU A 178 14.21 -8.10 7.60
CA LEU A 178 13.55 -9.28 8.13
C LEU A 178 12.09 -8.95 8.46
N PHE A 179 11.18 -9.77 7.96
CA PHE A 179 9.78 -9.79 8.33
C PHE A 179 9.50 -10.80 9.45
#